data_AF-A0A0C9U2G2-F1
#
_entry.id   AF-A0A0C9U2G2-F1
#
_cell.length_a   1.000
_cell.length_b   1.000
_cell.length_c   1.000
_cell.angle_alpha   90.00
_cell.angle_beta   90.00
_cell.angle_gamma   90.00
#
_symmetry.space_group_name_H-M   'P 1'
#
loop_
_entity.id
_entity.type
_entity.pdbx_description
1 polymer ?
#
loop_
_entity_poly.entity_id
_entity_poly.type
_entity_poly.pdbx_seq_one_letter_code
_entity_poly.pdbx_strand_id
1 'polypeptide(L)'
;MPLHNFTVEDSSPLAASALNLIDSLTRCLLILIKEPFDLSTNHNTSQVATVDFAFKGSAIYVFGSTGLTHGPFNATLIPNNNFSSVSDYSLVPANSIENTTSTSFSNEPKYKQVLFSRTGLDQSDPHLLSLINSGEGFFIFDYFVVETDYEGPSIAEYILDDTNPSFSSPTLFYFFNNNTIRYTPDIGTQSELRFKGSGVAIYGTWFHGDLLTTLDDQQPVSFNLSPVRYDNPQELLYYAENLGEEEHTLTLVTAVTGRDSGLGIDDAVITTTNLSRVPSNSITQINGSLSNSHGVAIGSMVALLFMFFQMLHLLPARRR
;
A
#
# COMPACT_ATOMS: atom_id res chain seq x y z
N MET A 1 2.65 14.55 -18.23
CA MET A 1 2.10 14.57 -16.88
C MET A 1 3.15 13.98 -15.96
N PRO A 2 3.44 14.57 -14.79
CA PRO A 2 4.27 13.91 -13.80
C PRO A 2 3.61 12.59 -13.36
N LEU A 3 4.42 11.54 -13.28
CA LEU A 3 4.03 10.24 -12.76
C LEU A 3 4.34 10.18 -11.27
N HIS A 4 3.41 9.64 -10.51
CA HIS A 4 3.55 9.36 -9.10
C HIS A 4 3.35 7.87 -8.86
N ASN A 5 4.24 7.26 -8.07
CA ASN A 5 4.17 5.83 -7.79
C ASN A 5 4.05 5.63 -6.29
N PHE A 6 3.09 4.81 -5.86
CA PHE A 6 2.99 4.35 -4.48
C PHE A 6 3.12 2.84 -4.41
N THR A 7 3.67 2.38 -3.29
CA THR A 7 3.89 0.96 -3.01
C THR A 7 2.94 0.51 -1.91
N VAL A 8 2.26 -0.61 -2.13
CA VAL A 8 1.39 -1.25 -1.14
C VAL A 8 2.01 -2.58 -0.80
N GLU A 9 2.62 -2.67 0.37
CA GLU A 9 3.15 -3.94 0.89
C GLU A 9 2.03 -4.96 1.05
N ASP A 10 2.36 -6.22 0.88
CA ASP A 10 1.43 -7.32 1.03
C ASP A 10 0.77 -7.41 2.42
N SER A 11 1.45 -6.91 3.44
CA SER A 11 0.94 -6.85 4.81
C SER A 11 -0.08 -5.72 5.02
N SER A 12 -0.13 -4.73 4.11
CA SER A 12 -1.04 -3.60 4.17
C SER A 12 -2.51 -4.06 4.23
N PRO A 13 -3.34 -3.38 5.03
CA PRO A 13 -4.77 -3.65 5.06
C PRO A 13 -5.52 -3.30 3.77
N LEU A 14 -4.88 -2.56 2.86
CA LEU A 14 -5.44 -2.26 1.54
C LEU A 14 -5.40 -3.47 0.61
N ALA A 15 -4.47 -4.40 0.83
CA ALA A 15 -4.44 -5.69 0.15
C ALA A 15 -5.39 -6.67 0.86
N ALA A 16 -6.66 -6.65 0.46
CA ALA A 16 -7.66 -7.53 1.06
C ALA A 16 -7.41 -8.97 0.65
N SER A 17 -6.97 -9.79 1.60
CA SER A 17 -6.77 -11.23 1.40
C SER A 17 -8.00 -12.02 1.83
N ALA A 18 -8.46 -12.94 0.97
CA ALA A 18 -9.38 -13.98 1.37
C ALA A 18 -8.68 -15.05 2.24
N LEU A 19 -9.50 -15.92 2.86
CA LEU A 19 -9.06 -17.05 3.68
C LEU A 19 -7.91 -17.85 3.01
N ASN A 20 -6.95 -18.32 3.81
CA ASN A 20 -5.83 -19.22 3.44
C ASN A 20 -4.55 -18.59 2.86
N LEU A 21 -4.36 -17.27 2.96
CA LEU A 21 -3.01 -16.71 2.88
C LEU A 21 -2.28 -16.88 4.21
N ILE A 22 -1.03 -17.31 4.14
CA ILE A 22 -0.14 -17.43 5.29
C ILE A 22 0.91 -16.33 5.17
N ASP A 23 0.90 -15.42 6.13
CA ASP A 23 1.95 -14.41 6.26
C ASP A 23 3.24 -15.10 6.70
N SER A 24 4.36 -14.76 6.06
CA SER A 24 5.68 -15.27 6.44
C SER A 24 5.99 -15.13 7.93
N LEU A 25 5.48 -14.06 8.58
CA LEU A 25 5.68 -13.79 10.00
C LEU A 25 4.93 -14.74 10.93
N THR A 26 3.82 -15.34 10.48
CA THR A 26 2.99 -16.18 11.36
C THR A 26 3.58 -17.56 11.61
N ARG A 27 4.55 -18.04 10.80
CA ARG A 27 5.13 -19.39 10.94
C ARG A 27 6.58 -19.57 10.45
N CYS A 28 7.52 -18.70 10.83
CA CYS A 28 8.94 -19.02 10.67
C CYS A 28 9.64 -19.01 12.03
N LEU A 29 9.73 -20.17 12.69
CA LEU A 29 10.95 -20.97 12.72
C LEU A 29 12.10 -20.38 11.87
N LEU A 30 12.66 -19.31 12.42
CA LEU A 30 13.86 -18.56 12.06
C LEU A 30 15.09 -19.44 11.76
N ILE A 31 15.10 -20.24 10.70
CA ILE A 31 16.32 -20.88 10.19
C ILE A 31 16.24 -20.97 8.66
N LEU A 32 17.22 -20.37 7.97
CA LEU A 32 17.66 -20.60 6.58
C LEU A 32 17.33 -19.62 5.44
N ILE A 33 16.93 -18.36 5.67
CA ILE A 33 17.20 -17.30 4.67
C ILE A 33 17.72 -16.05 5.37
N LYS A 34 19.05 -16.01 5.56
CA LYS A 34 19.81 -14.85 6.05
C LYS A 34 20.20 -13.98 4.85
N GLU A 35 19.25 -13.25 4.30
CA GLU A 35 19.56 -12.12 3.42
C GLU A 35 18.91 -10.87 4.04
N PRO A 36 19.50 -9.67 3.86
CA PRO A 36 18.97 -8.44 4.44
C PRO A 36 17.71 -8.05 3.67
N PHE A 37 16.58 -8.62 4.08
CA PHE A 37 15.28 -8.24 3.56
C PHE A 37 14.85 -6.93 4.25
N ASP A 38 15.07 -5.81 3.57
CA ASP A 38 14.52 -4.50 3.93
C ASP A 38 12.99 -4.38 3.68
N LEU A 39 12.32 -5.51 3.38
CA LEU A 39 10.86 -5.71 3.35
C LEU A 39 10.64 -7.18 3.76
N SER A 40 10.20 -7.42 5.00
CA SER A 40 10.36 -8.73 5.68
C SER A 40 9.15 -9.67 5.59
N THR A 41 8.07 -9.23 4.96
CA THR A 41 6.83 -10.00 4.81
C THR A 41 6.68 -10.55 3.40
N ASN A 42 6.12 -11.76 3.32
CA ASN A 42 5.53 -12.25 2.08
C ASN A 42 4.22 -12.96 2.41
N HIS A 43 3.26 -12.90 1.50
CA HIS A 43 2.05 -13.68 1.53
C HIS A 43 2.23 -14.89 0.62
N ASN A 44 2.15 -16.07 1.20
CA ASN A 44 2.23 -17.31 0.43
C ASN A 44 0.97 -18.16 0.60
N THR A 45 0.67 -18.92 -0.44
CA THR A 45 -0.31 -19.99 -0.37
C THR A 45 0.02 -21.09 -1.37
N SER A 46 -0.26 -22.33 -1.00
CA SER A 46 -0.32 -23.48 -1.91
C SER A 46 -1.75 -24.00 -2.08
N GLN A 47 -2.73 -23.25 -1.58
CA GLN A 47 -4.15 -23.56 -1.66
C GLN A 47 -4.84 -22.54 -2.57
N VAL A 48 -6.12 -22.76 -2.82
CA VAL A 48 -6.95 -21.74 -3.47
C VAL A 48 -7.08 -20.56 -2.53
N ALA A 49 -6.55 -19.42 -2.94
CA ALA A 49 -6.61 -18.16 -2.20
C ALA A 49 -6.74 -17.01 -3.19
N THR A 50 -7.38 -15.94 -2.73
CA THR A 50 -7.61 -14.73 -3.51
C THR A 50 -7.02 -13.52 -2.79
N VAL A 51 -6.39 -12.63 -3.56
CA VAL A 51 -5.97 -11.30 -3.12
C VAL A 51 -6.69 -10.29 -3.99
N ASP A 52 -7.46 -9.42 -3.35
CA ASP A 52 -8.18 -8.34 -3.99
C ASP A 52 -7.56 -7.01 -3.58
N PHE A 53 -7.28 -6.17 -4.58
CA PHE A 53 -6.71 -4.84 -4.37
C PHE A 53 -7.41 -3.82 -5.25
N ALA A 54 -8.12 -2.90 -4.59
CA ALA A 54 -8.80 -1.79 -5.23
C ALA A 54 -7.87 -0.58 -5.32
N PHE A 55 -7.79 0.04 -6.49
CA PHE A 55 -6.90 1.18 -6.73
C PHE A 55 -7.46 2.15 -7.76
N LYS A 56 -6.90 3.35 -7.80
CA LYS A 56 -7.03 4.31 -8.90
C LYS A 56 -5.64 4.59 -9.41
N GLY A 57 -5.43 4.44 -10.71
CA GLY A 57 -4.13 4.63 -11.31
C GLY A 57 -4.13 4.32 -12.80
N SER A 58 -3.09 4.79 -13.48
CA SER A 58 -2.80 4.55 -14.89
C SER A 58 -2.07 3.23 -15.13
N ALA A 59 -1.42 2.68 -14.11
CA ALA A 59 -0.78 1.37 -14.16
C ALA A 59 -0.76 0.67 -12.79
N ILE A 60 -0.65 -0.67 -12.83
CA ILE A 60 -0.41 -1.52 -11.67
C ILE A 60 0.62 -2.58 -11.99
N TYR A 61 1.48 -2.88 -11.03
CA TYR A 61 2.50 -3.93 -11.08
C TYR A 61 2.39 -4.76 -9.81
N VAL A 62 2.45 -6.08 -9.96
CA VAL A 62 2.46 -7.05 -8.86
C VAL A 62 3.86 -7.62 -8.79
N PHE A 63 4.51 -7.46 -7.64
CA PHE A 63 5.83 -8.02 -7.38
C PHE A 63 5.71 -9.22 -6.45
N GLY A 64 6.61 -10.18 -6.63
CA GLY A 64 6.68 -11.37 -5.80
C GLY A 64 7.90 -12.22 -6.09
N SER A 65 7.80 -13.52 -5.83
CA SER A 65 8.88 -14.46 -6.13
C SER A 65 8.48 -15.50 -7.19
N THR A 66 9.51 -16.02 -7.87
CA THR A 66 9.39 -17.13 -8.81
C THR A 66 10.27 -18.29 -8.36
N GLY A 67 9.92 -19.53 -8.68
CA GLY A 67 10.75 -20.69 -8.31
C GLY A 67 10.18 -22.04 -8.76
N LEU A 68 10.93 -23.12 -8.47
CA LEU A 68 10.58 -24.49 -8.94
C LEU A 68 9.32 -25.06 -8.29
N THR A 69 8.94 -24.52 -7.13
CA THR A 69 7.76 -24.93 -6.37
C THR A 69 6.57 -24.01 -6.60
N HIS A 70 6.72 -22.99 -7.44
CA HIS A 70 5.71 -21.98 -7.70
C HIS A 70 4.74 -22.43 -8.79
N GLY A 71 3.52 -21.90 -8.73
CA GLY A 71 2.38 -22.36 -9.51
C GLY A 71 1.82 -21.35 -10.52
N PRO A 72 0.77 -21.74 -11.26
CA PRO A 72 -0.02 -20.81 -12.03
C PRO A 72 -0.99 -20.00 -11.15
N PHE A 73 -1.21 -18.75 -11.53
CA PHE A 73 -2.19 -17.86 -10.92
C PHE A 73 -2.98 -17.12 -12.01
N ASN A 74 -4.20 -16.69 -11.67
CA ASN A 74 -5.03 -15.87 -12.53
C ASN A 74 -5.05 -14.44 -12.02
N ALA A 75 -4.87 -13.47 -12.92
CA ALA A 75 -5.06 -12.05 -12.65
C ALA A 75 -6.28 -11.57 -13.42
N THR A 76 -7.28 -11.07 -12.70
CA THR A 76 -8.50 -10.48 -13.25
C THR A 76 -8.53 -9.01 -12.91
N LEU A 77 -8.67 -8.15 -13.92
CA LEU A 77 -8.81 -6.71 -13.73
C LEU A 77 -10.21 -6.26 -14.14
N ILE A 78 -10.89 -5.59 -13.22
CA ILE A 78 -12.28 -5.14 -13.38
C ILE A 78 -12.32 -3.61 -13.20
N PRO A 79 -12.79 -2.85 -14.19
CA PRO A 79 -13.10 -1.44 -14.00
C PRO A 79 -14.38 -1.36 -13.15
N ASN A 80 -14.35 -0.63 -12.04
CA ASN A 80 -15.48 -0.65 -11.12
C ASN A 80 -15.71 0.69 -10.41
N ASN A 81 -16.96 1.15 -10.42
CA ASN A 81 -17.47 2.26 -9.60
C ASN A 81 -18.37 1.82 -8.43
N ASN A 82 -18.63 0.51 -8.26
CA ASN A 82 -19.50 -0.03 -7.22
C ASN A 82 -18.96 -1.37 -6.69
N PHE A 83 -18.20 -1.32 -5.60
CA PHE A 83 -17.91 -2.51 -4.81
C PHE A 83 -19.10 -2.84 -3.90
N SER A 84 -19.89 -3.84 -4.29
CA SER A 84 -20.43 -4.72 -3.26
C SER A 84 -19.30 -5.64 -2.82
N SER A 85 -19.08 -5.81 -1.52
CA SER A 85 -18.13 -6.80 -0.98
C SER A 85 -18.34 -8.14 -1.71
N VAL A 86 -17.38 -8.58 -2.52
CA VAL A 86 -17.50 -9.82 -3.29
C VAL A 86 -17.39 -10.97 -2.30
N SER A 87 -18.53 -11.51 -1.87
CA SER A 87 -18.59 -12.68 -0.99
C SER A 87 -18.42 -14.00 -1.74
N ASP A 88 -18.42 -13.98 -3.08
CA ASP A 88 -18.32 -15.15 -3.94
C ASP A 88 -17.22 -14.96 -5.00
N TYR A 89 -16.04 -15.49 -4.67
CA TYR A 89 -14.83 -15.45 -5.50
C TYR A 89 -14.88 -16.40 -6.72
N SER A 90 -16.00 -17.10 -6.96
CA SER A 90 -16.09 -18.12 -8.02
C SER A 90 -16.53 -17.59 -9.39
N LEU A 91 -16.90 -16.31 -9.50
CA LEU A 91 -17.40 -15.73 -10.74
C LEU A 91 -16.48 -14.61 -11.23
N VAL A 92 -15.91 -14.81 -12.43
CA VAL A 92 -15.31 -13.71 -13.20
C VAL A 92 -16.42 -12.70 -13.48
N PRO A 93 -16.32 -11.45 -13.02
CA PRO A 93 -17.35 -10.46 -13.31
C PRO A 93 -17.44 -10.24 -14.82
N ALA A 94 -18.65 -10.18 -15.36
CA ALA A 94 -18.91 -10.06 -16.80
C ALA A 94 -18.31 -8.79 -17.45
N ASN A 95 -17.78 -7.87 -16.64
CA ASN A 95 -17.15 -6.61 -17.00
C ASN A 95 -15.61 -6.60 -16.87
N SER A 96 -14.94 -7.74 -16.72
CA SER A 96 -13.46 -7.76 -16.66
C SER A 96 -12.86 -7.20 -17.95
N ILE A 97 -11.95 -6.23 -17.84
CA ILE A 97 -11.15 -5.73 -18.96
C ILE A 97 -9.92 -6.58 -19.22
N GLU A 98 -9.52 -7.39 -18.24
CA GLU A 98 -8.45 -8.37 -18.37
C GLU A 98 -8.72 -9.60 -17.51
N ASN A 99 -8.41 -10.77 -18.06
CA ASN A 99 -8.40 -12.05 -17.37
C ASN A 99 -7.26 -12.90 -17.95
N THR A 100 -6.12 -12.90 -17.26
CA THR A 100 -4.87 -13.49 -17.74
C THR A 100 -4.43 -14.57 -16.77
N THR A 101 -4.19 -15.78 -17.27
CA THR A 101 -3.49 -16.83 -16.53
C THR A 101 -1.99 -16.67 -16.76
N SER A 102 -1.22 -16.60 -15.68
CA SER A 102 0.23 -16.53 -15.67
C SER A 102 0.81 -17.59 -14.75
N THR A 103 2.13 -17.68 -14.68
CA THR A 103 2.83 -18.57 -13.74
C THR A 103 4.03 -17.88 -13.12
N SER A 104 4.25 -18.13 -11.83
CA SER A 104 5.47 -17.78 -11.13
C SER A 104 6.50 -18.93 -11.12
N PHE A 105 6.27 -19.99 -11.89
CA PHE A 105 7.24 -21.08 -12.04
C PHE A 105 8.53 -20.60 -12.72
N SER A 106 9.68 -20.98 -12.15
CA SER A 106 11.01 -20.72 -12.71
C SER A 106 12.00 -21.79 -12.28
N ASN A 107 12.99 -22.11 -13.12
CA ASN A 107 14.06 -23.04 -12.76
C ASN A 107 15.01 -22.49 -11.68
N GLU A 108 15.02 -21.17 -11.50
CA GLU A 108 15.84 -20.49 -10.50
C GLU A 108 14.94 -19.65 -9.59
N PRO A 109 15.13 -19.71 -8.26
CA PRO A 109 14.42 -18.84 -7.34
C PRO A 109 14.86 -17.38 -7.56
N LYS A 110 13.89 -16.49 -7.77
CA LYS A 110 14.12 -15.04 -7.87
C LYS A 110 13.07 -14.31 -7.04
N TYR A 111 13.47 -13.20 -6.44
CA TYR A 111 12.64 -12.38 -5.55
C TYR A 111 12.39 -11.01 -6.18
N LYS A 112 11.36 -10.30 -5.74
CA LYS A 112 10.98 -8.96 -6.25
C LYS A 112 10.87 -8.94 -7.79
N GLN A 113 10.32 -10.01 -8.37
CA GLN A 113 10.05 -10.12 -9.79
C GLN A 113 8.65 -9.59 -10.10
N VAL A 114 8.50 -8.89 -11.22
CA VAL A 114 7.17 -8.53 -11.75
C VAL A 114 6.46 -9.81 -12.17
N LEU A 115 5.38 -10.17 -11.47
CA LEU A 115 4.55 -11.33 -11.77
C LEU A 115 3.41 -10.96 -12.73
N PHE A 116 2.86 -9.77 -12.55
CA PHE A 116 1.79 -9.21 -13.37
C PHE A 116 1.98 -7.70 -13.52
N SER A 117 1.59 -7.15 -14.67
CA SER A 117 1.57 -5.71 -14.87
C SER A 117 0.51 -5.31 -15.87
N ARG A 118 -0.17 -4.19 -15.62
CA ARG A 118 -1.09 -3.57 -16.57
C ARG A 118 -0.89 -2.07 -16.59
N THR A 119 -0.71 -1.49 -17.77
CA THR A 119 -0.51 -0.06 -18.00
C THR A 119 -1.62 0.50 -18.91
N GLY A 120 -1.73 1.84 -18.98
CA GLY A 120 -2.70 2.52 -19.85
C GLY A 120 -4.15 2.34 -19.37
N LEU A 121 -4.31 2.23 -18.05
CA LEU A 121 -5.62 2.21 -17.39
C LEU A 121 -6.18 3.63 -17.32
N ASP A 122 -7.50 3.73 -17.39
CA ASP A 122 -8.18 5.01 -17.16
C ASP A 122 -8.20 5.30 -15.65
N GLN A 123 -7.36 6.22 -15.21
CA GLN A 123 -7.26 6.59 -13.81
C GLN A 123 -8.47 7.38 -13.27
N SER A 124 -9.39 7.83 -14.13
CA SER A 124 -10.62 8.47 -13.69
C SER A 124 -11.62 7.47 -13.07
N ASP A 125 -11.49 6.20 -13.44
CA ASP A 125 -12.28 5.10 -12.90
C ASP A 125 -11.49 4.29 -11.85
N PRO A 126 -12.13 3.83 -10.76
CA PRO A 126 -11.51 2.85 -9.87
C PRO A 126 -11.39 1.48 -10.56
N HIS A 127 -10.36 0.73 -10.17
CA HIS A 127 -10.08 -0.62 -10.65
C HIS A 127 -10.04 -1.61 -9.48
N LEU A 128 -10.42 -2.85 -9.73
CA LEU A 128 -10.16 -3.99 -8.86
C LEU A 128 -9.22 -4.96 -9.56
N LEU A 129 -8.06 -5.20 -8.96
CA LEU A 129 -7.23 -6.35 -9.31
C LEU A 129 -7.57 -7.51 -8.37
N SER A 130 -7.94 -8.66 -8.93
CA SER A 130 -8.13 -9.92 -8.22
C SER A 130 -7.10 -10.94 -8.69
N LEU A 131 -6.28 -11.43 -7.76
CA LEU A 131 -5.25 -12.45 -7.99
C LEU A 131 -5.69 -13.76 -7.33
N ILE A 132 -5.81 -14.83 -8.10
CA ILE A 132 -6.27 -16.12 -7.63
C ILE A 132 -5.19 -17.17 -7.85
N ASN A 133 -4.69 -17.77 -6.76
CA ASN A 133 -3.92 -19.00 -6.86
C ASN A 133 -4.86 -20.18 -7.09
N SER A 134 -4.57 -21.00 -8.09
CA SER A 134 -5.34 -22.22 -8.41
C SER A 134 -5.08 -23.38 -7.44
N GLY A 135 -4.04 -23.28 -6.60
CA GLY A 135 -3.59 -24.33 -5.69
C GLY A 135 -2.56 -25.29 -6.29
N GLU A 136 -2.14 -25.08 -7.54
CA GLU A 136 -1.11 -25.89 -8.22
C GLU A 136 0.30 -25.35 -7.97
N GLY A 137 0.73 -25.25 -6.71
CA GLY A 137 2.03 -24.73 -6.31
C GLY A 137 1.95 -23.41 -5.55
N PHE A 138 3.10 -22.85 -5.19
CA PHE A 138 3.16 -21.61 -4.43
C PHE A 138 2.88 -20.39 -5.31
N PHE A 139 1.98 -19.53 -4.84
CA PHE A 139 1.90 -18.14 -5.26
C PHE A 139 2.41 -17.29 -4.09
N ILE A 140 3.47 -16.52 -4.33
CA ILE A 140 4.10 -15.65 -3.34
C ILE A 140 4.16 -14.25 -3.94
N PHE A 141 3.36 -13.34 -3.40
CA PHE A 141 3.43 -11.93 -3.74
C PHE A 141 4.01 -11.15 -2.56
N ASP A 142 4.70 -10.06 -2.87
CA ASP A 142 5.44 -9.24 -1.91
C ASP A 142 4.82 -7.84 -1.80
N TYR A 143 4.49 -7.18 -2.93
CA TYR A 143 3.88 -5.84 -2.92
C TYR A 143 3.25 -5.48 -4.27
N PHE A 144 2.41 -4.45 -4.24
CA PHE A 144 1.89 -3.76 -5.43
C PHE A 144 2.62 -2.44 -5.63
N VAL A 145 2.81 -2.05 -6.89
CA VAL A 145 3.13 -0.67 -7.25
C VAL A 145 2.03 -0.16 -8.16
N VAL A 146 1.47 0.99 -7.82
CA VAL A 146 0.48 1.67 -8.65
C VAL A 146 1.06 2.99 -9.11
N GLU A 147 0.86 3.31 -10.40
CA GLU A 147 1.29 4.57 -10.99
C GLU A 147 0.08 5.43 -11.31
N THR A 148 0.14 6.70 -10.95
CA THR A 148 -0.90 7.70 -11.21
C THR A 148 -0.32 8.87 -11.98
N ASP A 149 -1.04 9.33 -13.00
CA ASP A 149 -0.73 10.55 -13.74
C ASP A 149 -1.37 11.75 -13.06
N TYR A 150 -0.59 12.78 -12.77
CA TYR A 150 -1.13 14.04 -12.27
C TYR A 150 -1.29 15.07 -13.37
N GLU A 151 -2.39 15.81 -13.34
CA GLU A 151 -2.53 17.01 -14.16
C GLU A 151 -1.57 18.10 -13.68
N GLY A 152 -0.88 18.75 -14.62
CA GLY A 152 0.04 19.85 -14.34
C GLY A 152 1.50 19.57 -14.72
N PRO A 153 2.38 20.56 -14.50
CA PRO A 153 3.78 20.48 -14.92
C PRO A 153 4.67 19.71 -13.92
N SER A 154 4.27 19.60 -12.66
CA SER A 154 5.07 19.05 -11.58
C SER A 154 4.19 18.61 -10.40
N ILE A 155 4.67 17.62 -9.66
CA ILE A 155 4.17 17.27 -8.34
C ILE A 155 5.30 17.36 -7.32
N ALA A 156 4.94 17.54 -6.07
CA ALA A 156 5.83 17.41 -4.95
C ALA A 156 5.13 16.64 -3.84
N GLU A 157 5.94 15.97 -3.05
CA GLU A 157 5.52 15.31 -1.83
C GLU A 157 6.16 16.00 -0.62
N TYR A 158 5.43 16.00 0.48
CA TYR A 158 5.99 16.35 1.78
C TYR A 158 5.38 15.48 2.88
N ILE A 159 6.17 15.28 3.92
CA ILE A 159 5.82 14.41 5.05
C ILE A 159 5.30 15.25 6.20
N LEU A 160 4.16 14.84 6.75
CA LEU A 160 3.62 15.28 8.02
C LEU A 160 3.88 14.18 9.04
N ASP A 161 4.89 14.39 9.88
CA ASP A 161 5.19 13.55 11.05
C ASP A 161 3.99 13.52 12.02
N ASP A 162 3.79 12.42 12.75
CA ASP A 162 2.68 12.30 13.71
C ASP A 162 2.66 13.44 14.73
N THR A 163 3.80 14.03 15.10
CA THR A 163 3.83 15.20 15.99
C THR A 163 3.25 16.48 15.39
N ASN A 164 2.95 16.50 14.09
CA ASN A 164 2.37 17.65 13.41
C ASN A 164 0.99 18.03 13.98
N PRO A 165 0.71 19.33 14.22
CA PRO A 165 -0.59 19.78 14.75
C PRO A 165 -1.79 19.51 13.83
N SER A 166 -1.58 19.16 12.56
CA SER A 166 -2.63 18.70 11.65
C SER A 166 -3.26 17.38 12.06
N PHE A 167 -2.58 16.57 12.88
CA PHE A 167 -3.15 15.37 13.49
C PHE A 167 -3.86 15.71 14.80
N SER A 168 -5.09 15.21 14.96
CA SER A 168 -5.80 15.18 16.24
C SER A 168 -5.96 13.72 16.70
N SER A 169 -5.34 13.38 17.83
CA SER A 169 -5.42 12.04 18.46
C SER A 169 -4.77 12.08 19.85
N PRO A 170 -5.28 11.32 20.84
CA PRO A 170 -5.10 11.65 22.25
C PRO A 170 -3.77 11.19 22.89
N THR A 171 -3.00 10.29 22.29
CA THR A 171 -1.83 9.71 22.98
C THR A 171 -0.63 9.50 22.07
N LEU A 172 0.52 10.03 22.49
CA LEU A 172 1.83 9.76 21.87
C LEU A 172 2.51 8.60 22.62
N PHE A 173 3.00 7.61 21.87
CA PHE A 173 3.85 6.54 22.36
C PHE A 173 5.24 6.64 21.73
N TYR A 174 6.25 6.07 22.38
CA TYR A 174 7.63 6.09 21.89
C TYR A 174 7.95 4.85 21.07
N PHE A 175 7.48 4.80 19.83
CA PHE A 175 7.82 3.77 18.85
C PHE A 175 7.85 4.40 17.45
N PHE A 176 8.77 3.99 16.57
CA PHE A 176 8.85 4.33 15.12
C PHE A 176 9.44 5.70 14.73
N ASN A 177 9.07 6.31 13.59
CA ASN A 177 9.79 7.44 12.98
C ASN A 177 9.92 8.59 13.98
N ASN A 178 11.10 9.23 14.04
CA ASN A 178 11.43 10.23 15.06
C ASN A 178 11.20 9.78 16.53
N ASN A 179 11.00 8.48 16.76
CA ASN A 179 10.60 7.82 18.01
C ASN A 179 9.22 8.23 18.54
N THR A 180 8.27 8.60 17.69
CA THR A 180 6.90 8.92 18.08
C THR A 180 5.87 8.20 17.22
N ILE A 181 4.77 7.79 17.86
CA ILE A 181 3.58 7.33 17.17
C ILE A 181 2.34 7.84 17.89
N ARG A 182 1.32 8.25 17.13
CA ARG A 182 -0.01 8.54 17.66
C ARG A 182 -0.85 7.29 17.72
N TYR A 183 -1.11 6.82 18.94
CA TYR A 183 -1.80 5.57 19.18
C TYR A 183 -3.19 5.78 19.76
N THR A 184 -4.15 5.05 19.22
CA THR A 184 -5.54 5.05 19.63
C THR A 184 -5.93 3.65 20.14
N PRO A 185 -5.85 3.39 21.46
CA PRO A 185 -5.98 2.04 22.03
C PRO A 185 -7.42 1.54 22.15
N ASP A 186 -8.41 2.44 22.12
CA ASP A 186 -9.78 2.12 22.48
C ASP A 186 -10.69 2.08 21.25
N ILE A 187 -11.64 1.18 21.26
CA ILE A 187 -12.64 1.05 20.20
C ILE A 187 -13.43 2.36 20.07
N GLY A 188 -13.66 2.79 18.83
CA GLY A 188 -14.37 4.03 18.52
C GLY A 188 -13.55 5.30 18.75
N THR A 189 -12.29 5.19 19.20
CA THR A 189 -11.37 6.33 19.16
C THR A 189 -11.04 6.68 17.72
N GLN A 190 -10.91 7.98 17.50
CA GLN A 190 -10.74 8.56 16.18
C GLN A 190 -9.40 9.28 16.14
N SER A 191 -8.71 9.15 15.01
CA SER A 191 -7.63 10.04 14.64
C SER A 191 -8.07 10.83 13.41
N GLU A 192 -7.86 12.14 13.45
CA GLU A 192 -8.17 13.04 12.32
C GLU A 192 -6.87 13.63 11.78
N LEU A 193 -6.74 13.70 10.45
CA LEU A 193 -5.71 14.47 9.77
C LEU A 193 -6.38 15.53 8.89
N ARG A 194 -5.99 16.79 9.10
CA ARG A 194 -6.35 17.91 8.21
C ARG A 194 -5.16 18.29 7.33
N PHE A 195 -5.33 18.23 6.02
CA PHE A 195 -4.25 18.47 5.06
C PHE A 195 -4.72 19.28 3.86
N LYS A 196 -3.77 19.83 3.09
CA LYS A 196 -4.03 20.52 1.82
C LYS A 196 -3.17 19.93 0.72
N GLY A 197 -3.77 19.24 -0.23
CA GLY A 197 -3.03 18.61 -1.32
C GLY A 197 -3.91 17.67 -2.13
N SER A 198 -3.44 17.35 -3.33
CA SER A 198 -4.12 16.47 -4.27
C SER A 198 -4.06 14.98 -3.94
N GLY A 199 -3.34 14.58 -2.88
CA GLY A 199 -3.31 13.20 -2.41
C GLY A 199 -2.76 13.06 -1.00
N VAL A 200 -3.05 11.92 -0.38
CA VAL A 200 -2.59 11.53 0.95
C VAL A 200 -2.32 10.03 1.01
N ALA A 201 -1.20 9.66 1.63
CA ALA A 201 -0.88 8.31 2.06
C ALA A 201 -0.63 8.34 3.57
N ILE A 202 -1.35 7.51 4.34
CA ILE A 202 -1.17 7.37 5.79
C ILE A 202 -0.33 6.14 6.08
N TYR A 203 0.76 6.32 6.82
CA TYR A 203 1.63 5.26 7.27
C TYR A 203 1.54 5.06 8.78
N GLY A 204 1.65 3.82 9.22
CA GLY A 204 1.59 3.52 10.65
C GLY A 204 1.61 2.02 10.95
N THR A 205 1.00 1.65 12.06
CA THR A 205 0.78 0.26 12.47
C THR A 205 -0.68 0.11 12.83
N TRP A 206 -1.21 -1.10 12.68
CA TRP A 206 -2.54 -1.44 13.17
C TRP A 206 -2.48 -2.72 13.97
N PHE A 207 -3.40 -2.86 14.91
CA PHE A 207 -3.54 -4.00 15.79
C PHE A 207 -5.01 -4.38 15.73
N HIS A 208 -5.32 -5.64 15.40
CA HIS A 208 -6.63 -6.31 15.48
C HIS A 208 -7.91 -5.47 15.26
N GLY A 209 -8.79 -5.92 14.37
CA GLY A 209 -10.16 -5.37 14.23
C GLY A 209 -10.37 -4.74 12.86
N ASP A 210 -11.44 -3.96 12.68
CA ASP A 210 -11.66 -3.25 11.41
C ASP A 210 -11.21 -1.79 11.54
N LEU A 211 -10.59 -1.27 10.47
CA LEU A 211 -10.29 0.14 10.31
C LEU A 211 -11.39 0.78 9.47
N LEU A 212 -12.06 1.78 10.01
CA LEU A 212 -13.03 2.59 9.29
C LEU A 212 -12.38 3.92 8.93
N THR A 213 -12.37 4.28 7.65
CA THR A 213 -11.82 5.56 7.18
C THR A 213 -12.88 6.39 6.50
N THR A 214 -12.89 7.69 6.77
CA THR A 214 -13.77 8.66 6.15
C THR A 214 -12.94 9.82 5.62
N LEU A 215 -12.99 10.08 4.32
CA LEU A 215 -12.37 11.26 3.72
C LEU A 215 -13.44 12.29 3.42
N ASP A 216 -13.30 13.48 3.99
CA ASP A 216 -14.26 14.57 3.94
C ASP A 216 -15.68 14.09 4.35
N ASP A 217 -16.70 14.46 3.59
CA ASP A 217 -18.10 14.06 3.83
C ASP A 217 -18.49 12.75 3.10
N GLN A 218 -17.50 11.95 2.67
CA GLN A 218 -17.77 10.71 1.93
C GLN A 218 -18.30 9.59 2.84
N GLN A 219 -18.84 8.54 2.22
CA GLN A 219 -19.24 7.35 2.97
C GLN A 219 -18.00 6.65 3.58
N PRO A 220 -18.07 6.22 4.85
CA PRO A 220 -16.97 5.49 5.46
C PRO A 220 -16.64 4.19 4.71
N VAL A 221 -15.34 3.94 4.54
CA VAL A 221 -14.80 2.70 3.96
C VAL A 221 -14.24 1.84 5.09
N SER A 222 -14.70 0.59 5.18
CA SER A 222 -14.25 -0.36 6.19
C SER A 222 -13.23 -1.33 5.59
N PHE A 223 -12.06 -1.39 6.20
CA PHE A 223 -11.02 -2.37 5.91
C PHE A 223 -11.08 -3.46 6.98
N ASN A 224 -11.34 -4.69 6.57
CA ASN A 224 -11.30 -5.84 7.46
C ASN A 224 -9.85 -6.26 7.64
N LEU A 225 -9.32 -6.10 8.85
CA LEU A 225 -7.94 -6.41 9.13
C LEU A 225 -7.85 -7.85 9.64
N SER A 226 -6.88 -8.62 9.12
CA SER A 226 -6.69 -10.03 9.49
C SER A 226 -6.54 -10.19 11.01
N PRO A 227 -7.13 -11.23 11.63
CA PRO A 227 -7.14 -11.39 13.09
C PRO A 227 -5.76 -11.69 13.70
N VAL A 228 -4.73 -11.96 12.90
CA VAL A 228 -3.40 -12.35 13.39
C VAL A 228 -2.32 -11.63 12.60
N ARG A 229 -1.98 -10.40 12.99
CA ARG A 229 -0.73 -9.76 12.54
C ARG A 229 0.05 -9.20 13.72
N TYR A 230 1.37 -9.22 13.55
CA TYR A 230 2.34 -8.61 14.46
C TYR A 230 2.54 -7.15 14.05
N ASP A 231 2.92 -6.32 15.02
CA ASP A 231 3.22 -4.89 14.92
C ASP A 231 4.20 -4.58 13.76
N ASN A 232 3.68 -4.48 12.56
CA ASN A 232 4.42 -4.07 11.38
C ASN A 232 4.36 -2.55 11.33
N PRO A 233 5.49 -1.86 11.56
CA PRO A 233 5.49 -0.42 11.43
C PRO A 233 5.50 0.02 9.98
N GLN A 234 5.06 1.27 9.79
CA GLN A 234 5.15 1.97 8.51
C GLN A 234 4.40 1.28 7.37
N GLU A 235 3.33 0.56 7.70
CA GLU A 235 2.40 0.04 6.71
C GLU A 235 1.55 1.16 6.15
N LEU A 236 1.28 1.11 4.83
CA LEU A 236 0.30 1.98 4.20
C LEU A 236 -1.10 1.58 4.70
N LEU A 237 -1.71 2.41 5.53
CA LEU A 237 -3.00 2.17 6.16
C LEU A 237 -4.16 2.71 5.33
N TYR A 238 -3.93 3.83 4.65
CA TYR A 238 -4.92 4.50 3.81
C TYR A 238 -4.23 5.26 2.68
N TYR A 239 -4.92 5.36 1.55
CA TYR A 239 -4.43 6.06 0.38
C TYR A 239 -5.56 6.72 -0.41
N ALA A 240 -5.34 7.94 -0.86
CA ALA A 240 -6.21 8.64 -1.79
C ALA A 240 -5.45 9.65 -2.65
N GLU A 241 -5.88 9.81 -3.90
CA GLU A 241 -5.30 10.74 -4.88
C GLU A 241 -6.37 11.43 -5.72
N ASN A 242 -5.92 12.39 -6.53
CA ASN A 242 -6.76 13.20 -7.40
C ASN A 242 -7.88 13.92 -6.63
N LEU A 243 -7.55 14.34 -5.41
CA LEU A 243 -8.48 15.03 -4.49
C LEU A 243 -8.65 16.52 -4.84
N GLY A 244 -7.70 17.08 -5.60
CA GLY A 244 -7.60 18.52 -5.85
C GLY A 244 -6.80 19.25 -4.77
N GLU A 245 -6.53 20.54 -4.99
CA GLU A 245 -5.66 21.33 -4.10
C GLU A 245 -6.43 22.04 -2.96
N GLU A 246 -7.54 21.47 -2.52
CA GLU A 246 -8.35 22.04 -1.43
C GLU A 246 -7.90 21.53 -0.06
N GLU A 247 -8.65 21.87 0.99
CA GLU A 247 -8.41 21.35 2.34
C GLU A 247 -9.29 20.12 2.54
N HIS A 248 -8.66 19.03 2.98
CA HIS A 248 -9.30 17.75 3.22
C HIS A 248 -9.19 17.35 4.68
N THR A 249 -10.14 16.54 5.13
CA THR A 249 -10.17 15.95 6.47
C THR A 249 -10.30 14.44 6.36
N LEU A 250 -9.27 13.71 6.79
CA LEU A 250 -9.30 12.26 6.86
C LEU A 250 -9.50 11.82 8.31
N THR A 251 -10.53 11.02 8.55
CA THR A 251 -10.83 10.43 9.86
C THR A 251 -10.60 8.93 9.80
N LEU A 252 -9.81 8.41 10.73
CA LEU A 252 -9.55 6.97 10.92
C LEU A 252 -10.13 6.54 12.27
N VAL A 253 -10.94 5.49 12.27
CA VAL A 253 -11.65 4.98 13.46
C VAL A 253 -11.43 3.48 13.60
N THR A 254 -11.05 3.05 14.80
CA THR A 254 -10.98 1.62 15.13
C THR A 254 -12.39 1.10 15.42
N ALA A 255 -12.94 0.22 14.57
CA ALA A 255 -14.38 -0.07 14.53
C ALA A 255 -14.85 -1.36 15.24
N VAL A 256 -13.98 -2.36 15.44
CA VAL A 256 -14.39 -3.68 15.98
C VAL A 256 -14.03 -3.89 17.44
N THR A 257 -14.90 -4.63 18.13
CA THR A 257 -14.75 -5.08 19.51
C THR A 257 -13.82 -6.30 19.65
N GLY A 258 -12.73 -6.14 20.40
CA GLY A 258 -11.81 -7.22 20.75
C GLY A 258 -10.83 -6.78 21.84
N ARG A 259 -10.13 -7.72 22.51
CA ARG A 259 -8.93 -7.34 23.28
C ARG A 259 -7.83 -7.03 22.27
N ASP A 260 -7.13 -5.93 22.51
CA ASP A 260 -5.90 -5.54 21.80
C ASP A 260 -6.09 -4.92 20.39
N SER A 261 -7.25 -4.30 20.11
CA SER A 261 -7.40 -3.45 18.92
C SER A 261 -6.69 -2.11 19.10
N GLY A 262 -6.06 -1.59 18.06
CA GLY A 262 -5.42 -0.29 18.10
C GLY A 262 -4.99 0.19 16.73
N LEU A 263 -4.88 1.51 16.61
CA LEU A 263 -4.35 2.16 15.41
C LEU A 263 -3.22 3.08 15.85
N GLY A 264 -2.07 2.94 15.19
CA GLY A 264 -0.91 3.77 15.37
C GLY A 264 -0.61 4.51 14.07
N ILE A 265 -0.49 5.84 14.12
CA ILE A 265 -0.11 6.67 12.97
C ILE A 265 1.29 7.21 13.19
N ASP A 266 2.18 6.97 12.23
CA ASP A 266 3.59 7.38 12.25
C ASP A 266 3.79 8.66 11.42
N ASP A 267 3.28 8.68 10.19
CA ASP A 267 3.30 9.88 9.36
C ASP A 267 2.23 9.85 8.27
N ALA A 268 2.11 10.97 7.57
CA ALA A 268 1.39 11.08 6.32
C ALA A 268 2.26 11.71 5.24
N VAL A 269 2.22 11.13 4.04
CA VAL A 269 2.81 11.74 2.85
C VAL A 269 1.70 12.47 2.09
N ILE A 270 1.87 13.77 1.89
CA ILE A 270 0.93 14.62 1.16
C ILE A 270 1.49 14.92 -0.23
N THR A 271 0.71 14.61 -1.25
CA THR A 271 1.03 14.92 -2.64
C THR A 271 0.35 16.23 -3.04
N THR A 272 1.09 17.15 -3.67
CA THR A 272 0.56 18.43 -4.15
C THR A 272 1.16 18.83 -5.49
N THR A 273 0.35 19.44 -6.34
CA THR A 273 0.74 20.14 -7.57
C THR A 273 1.11 21.60 -7.28
N ASN A 274 0.78 22.13 -6.10
CA ASN A 274 1.07 23.49 -5.68
C ASN A 274 2.38 23.59 -4.88
N LEU A 275 3.49 23.74 -5.60
CA LEU A 275 4.84 23.81 -5.03
C LEU A 275 5.04 24.92 -3.98
N SER A 276 4.20 25.97 -3.98
CA SER A 276 4.31 27.06 -2.99
C SER A 276 3.86 26.65 -1.59
N ARG A 277 3.15 25.53 -1.45
CA ARG A 277 2.63 25.01 -0.17
C ARG A 277 3.57 23.99 0.48
N VAL A 278 4.54 23.50 -0.28
CA VAL A 278 5.50 22.50 0.22
C VAL A 278 6.37 23.16 1.29
N PRO A 279 6.44 22.62 2.52
CA PRO A 279 7.33 23.13 3.55
C PRO A 279 8.78 23.10 3.06
N SER A 280 9.51 24.20 3.26
CA SER A 280 10.87 24.40 2.72
C SER A 280 11.90 23.34 3.13
N ASN A 281 11.58 22.51 4.13
CA ASN A 281 12.50 21.56 4.75
C ASN A 281 12.22 20.09 4.37
N SER A 282 11.19 19.80 3.56
CA SER A 282 10.69 18.42 3.35
C SER A 282 10.35 18.11 1.89
N ILE A 283 11.28 18.39 0.95
CA ILE A 283 10.96 18.33 -0.49
C ILE A 283 11.57 17.10 -1.17
N THR A 284 10.71 16.24 -1.69
CA THR A 284 11.00 15.42 -2.87
C THR A 284 10.21 16.00 -4.04
N GLN A 285 10.89 16.66 -4.98
CA GLN A 285 10.26 17.25 -6.16
C GLN A 285 10.37 16.29 -7.33
N ILE A 286 9.24 15.93 -7.93
CA ILE A 286 9.18 15.07 -9.11
C ILE A 286 8.82 15.95 -10.30
N ASN A 287 9.83 16.28 -11.10
CA ASN A 287 9.63 17.03 -12.34
C ASN A 287 9.26 16.05 -13.46
N GLY A 288 8.12 16.29 -14.12
CA GLY A 288 7.69 15.48 -15.25
C GLY A 288 8.59 15.70 -16.47
N SER A 289 9.55 14.81 -16.69
CA SER A 289 10.27 14.72 -17.97
C SER A 289 9.46 13.82 -18.91
N LEU A 290 8.79 14.42 -19.90
CA LEU A 290 8.13 13.71 -21.01
C LEU A 290 9.16 12.89 -21.82
N SER A 291 9.43 11.65 -21.41
CA SER A 291 10.11 10.64 -22.22
C SER A 291 9.10 9.54 -22.55
N ASN A 292 8.64 9.51 -23.80
CA ASN A 292 7.64 8.57 -24.32
C ASN A 292 8.14 7.10 -24.43
N SER A 293 8.88 6.60 -23.45
CA SER A 293 9.41 5.23 -23.44
C SER A 293 8.73 4.38 -22.35
N HIS A 294 7.47 4.00 -22.58
CA HIS A 294 6.68 3.11 -21.70
C HIS A 294 7.13 1.64 -21.71
N GLY A 295 8.43 1.36 -21.84
CA GLY A 295 8.94 0.01 -21.85
C GLY A 295 10.28 -0.06 -21.14
N VAL A 296 10.33 -0.81 -20.04
CA VAL A 296 11.53 -1.39 -19.42
C VAL A 296 12.25 -0.56 -18.32
N ALA A 297 11.97 0.73 -18.10
CA ALA A 297 12.77 1.54 -17.15
C ALA A 297 12.20 1.74 -15.73
N ILE A 298 10.97 1.28 -15.44
CA ILE A 298 10.26 1.63 -14.19
C ILE A 298 10.80 0.86 -12.97
N GLY A 299 11.27 -0.38 -13.15
CA GLY A 299 11.85 -1.17 -12.07
C GLY A 299 13.13 -0.56 -11.44
N SER A 300 13.83 0.35 -12.15
CA SER A 300 15.08 0.93 -11.63
C SER A 300 14.88 2.23 -10.83
N MET A 301 13.87 3.05 -11.14
CA MET A 301 13.65 4.32 -10.42
C MET A 301 12.87 4.11 -9.12
N VAL A 302 11.93 3.16 -9.07
CA VAL A 302 11.18 2.83 -7.84
C VAL A 302 12.13 2.30 -6.76
N ALA A 303 13.12 1.47 -7.13
CA ALA A 303 14.14 0.99 -6.19
C ALA A 303 15.11 2.09 -5.72
N LEU A 304 15.43 3.08 -6.56
CA LEU A 304 16.35 4.16 -6.21
C LEU A 304 15.73 5.21 -5.28
N LEU A 305 14.44 5.53 -5.44
CA LEU A 305 13.76 6.47 -4.55
C LEU A 305 13.55 5.87 -3.16
N PHE A 306 13.11 4.61 -3.07
CA PHE A 306 12.95 3.91 -1.79
C PHE A 306 14.29 3.63 -1.07
N MET A 307 15.36 3.26 -1.80
CA MET A 307 16.69 3.11 -1.19
C MET A 307 17.29 4.43 -0.70
N PHE A 308 16.91 5.58 -1.30
CA PHE A 308 17.38 6.88 -0.83
C PHE A 308 16.77 7.27 0.52
N PHE A 309 15.49 6.94 0.75
CA PHE A 309 14.83 7.11 2.05
C PHE A 309 15.42 6.16 3.11
N GLN A 310 15.72 4.91 2.77
CA GLN A 310 16.36 3.96 3.70
C GLN A 310 17.80 4.35 4.07
N MET A 311 18.57 4.94 3.14
CA MET A 311 19.93 5.44 3.45
C MET A 311 19.96 6.69 4.34
N LEU A 312 18.91 7.52 4.38
CA LEU A 312 18.84 8.65 5.30
C LEU A 312 18.68 8.22 6.77
N HIS A 313 18.06 7.06 7.02
CA HIS A 313 17.82 6.53 8.37
C HIS A 313 18.93 5.61 8.91
N LEU A 314 19.83 5.11 8.04
CA LEU A 314 21.01 4.33 8.45
C LEU A 314 22.22 5.19 8.86
N LEU A 315 22.13 6.52 8.76
CA LEU A 315 23.17 7.40 9.28
C LEU A 315 23.04 7.45 10.82
N PRO A 316 24.00 6.91 11.59
CA PRO A 316 23.92 6.94 13.04
C PRO A 316 23.84 8.39 13.50
N ALA A 317 22.77 8.73 14.22
CA ALA A 317 22.58 10.02 14.85
C ALA A 317 23.84 10.38 15.63
N ARG A 318 24.62 11.31 15.08
CA ARG A 318 25.89 11.74 15.65
C ARG A 318 25.57 12.54 16.92
N ARG A 319 25.46 11.85 18.06
CA ARG A 319 25.28 12.45 19.38
C ARG A 319 26.34 13.55 19.56
N ARG A 320 25.89 14.79 19.72
CA ARG A 320 26.66 15.89 20.29
C ARG A 320 26.19 16.11 21.72
#